data_AF-A0A1Z9DTF2-F1
#
_entry.id   AF-A0A1Z9DTF2-F1
#
_cell.length_a   1.000
_cell.length_b   1.000
_cell.length_c   1.000
_cell.angle_alpha   90.00
_cell.angle_beta   90.00
_cell.angle_gamma   90.00
#
_symmetry.space_group_name_H-M   'P 1'
#
loop_
_entity.id
_entity.type
_entity.pdbx_description
1 polymer ?
#
loop_
_entity_poly.entity_id
_entity_poly.type
_entity_poly.pdbx_seq_one_letter_code
_entity_poly.pdbx_strand_id
1 'polypeptide(L)'
;EDDETPRYGIVKIGVKAASGSTLTETTKADIVNKLKPYNVASVSPQIVDPETTSVLLTSTVKYDSKSTTKSSDTLKSEITTTVTNYNTNTLQKFDAVYRHSKLTGIIDDVDTSILSNITTIKIRKNFTPTLASSTKYDIYFRNSLFNPHSGHNKSAGGILSSTGFKVTGSDLEQFLDDDGNGNVRRYYLSSGIRTYSNETQGTIDYNTGQITLNSLNVASISNIRGATSTVIEMTVTPNSNDVVPVRDQIVEIDIANSTINVTADSFVGGSADAGVGYTTTSSY
;
A
#
# COMPACT_ATOMS: atom_id res chain seq x y z
N GLU A 1 -16.93 6.70 -18.47
CA GLU A 1 -17.29 5.37 -17.94
C GLU A 1 -15.96 4.68 -17.65
N ASP A 2 -15.56 4.58 -16.38
CA ASP A 2 -14.24 4.07 -15.96
C ASP A 2 -14.34 2.68 -15.30
N ASP A 3 -15.43 1.96 -15.55
CA ASP A 3 -15.64 0.62 -15.03
C ASP A 3 -15.18 -0.39 -16.07
N GLU A 4 -14.40 -1.40 -15.66
CA GLU A 4 -13.80 -2.36 -16.61
C GLU A 4 -14.84 -3.22 -17.35
N THR A 5 -16.04 -3.35 -16.79
CA THR A 5 -17.19 -3.92 -17.49
C THR A 5 -18.34 -2.93 -17.41
N PRO A 6 -18.59 -2.14 -18.48
CA PRO A 6 -19.69 -1.18 -18.51
C PRO A 6 -21.02 -1.90 -18.28
N ARG A 7 -21.73 -1.54 -17.21
CA ARG A 7 -23.12 -1.99 -16.97
C ARG A 7 -24.06 -0.82 -17.24
N TYR A 8 -24.72 -0.85 -18.39
CA TYR A 8 -25.70 0.18 -18.75
C TYR A 8 -26.86 0.22 -17.75
N GLY A 9 -27.27 1.43 -17.37
CA GLY A 9 -28.37 1.66 -16.43
C GLY A 9 -28.00 1.57 -14.94
N ILE A 10 -26.73 1.35 -14.58
CA ILE A 10 -26.26 1.38 -13.18
C ILE A 10 -25.27 2.52 -12.99
N VAL A 11 -25.44 3.30 -11.93
CA VAL A 11 -24.48 4.32 -11.49
C VAL A 11 -23.87 3.88 -10.17
N LYS A 12 -22.58 3.55 -10.19
CA LYS A 12 -21.80 3.28 -8.97
C LYS A 12 -21.48 4.59 -8.25
N ILE A 13 -21.65 4.58 -6.94
CA ILE A 13 -21.35 5.70 -6.06
C ILE A 13 -20.48 5.17 -4.92
N GLY A 14 -19.19 5.50 -4.95
CA GLY A 14 -18.28 5.24 -3.84
C GLY A 14 -18.65 6.08 -2.62
N VAL A 15 -18.85 5.43 -1.47
CA VAL A 15 -19.16 6.13 -0.21
C VAL A 15 -18.22 5.69 0.90
N LYS A 16 -17.49 6.65 1.46
CA LYS A 16 -16.67 6.45 2.66
C LYS A 16 -17.42 7.00 3.89
N ALA A 17 -17.62 6.18 4.92
CA ALA A 17 -18.18 6.65 6.17
C ALA A 17 -17.21 7.59 6.90
N ALA A 18 -17.74 8.64 7.54
CA ALA A 18 -16.92 9.56 8.35
C ALA A 18 -16.24 8.86 9.54
N SER A 19 -16.80 7.75 10.03
CA SER A 19 -16.19 6.92 11.06
C SER A 19 -14.98 6.10 10.57
N GLY A 20 -14.74 6.05 9.26
CA GLY A 20 -13.73 5.18 8.64
C GLY A 20 -14.15 3.71 8.47
N SER A 21 -15.36 3.34 8.92
CA SER A 21 -15.88 1.97 8.79
C SER A 21 -16.52 1.71 7.41
N THR A 22 -16.58 0.45 6.99
CA THR A 22 -17.40 0.05 5.83
C THR A 22 -18.89 0.22 6.15
N LEU A 23 -19.68 0.58 5.15
CA LEU A 23 -21.12 0.73 5.35
C LEU A 23 -21.79 -0.66 5.45
N THR A 24 -22.74 -0.80 6.37
CA THR A 24 -23.57 -2.02 6.42
C THR A 24 -24.48 -2.09 5.20
N GLU A 25 -24.81 -3.31 4.76
CA GLU A 25 -25.73 -3.51 3.63
C GLU A 25 -27.09 -2.83 3.84
N THR A 26 -27.58 -2.80 5.09
CA THR A 26 -28.80 -2.04 5.46
C THR A 26 -28.64 -0.54 5.19
N THR A 27 -27.48 0.03 5.55
CA THR A 27 -27.19 1.46 5.32
C THR A 27 -27.07 1.76 3.83
N LYS A 28 -26.40 0.88 3.06
CA LYS A 28 -26.30 1.00 1.61
C LYS A 28 -27.70 0.97 0.96
N ALA A 29 -28.55 0.04 1.38
CA ALA A 29 -29.93 -0.07 0.88
C ALA A 29 -30.79 1.15 1.24
N ASP A 30 -30.65 1.70 2.45
CA ASP A 30 -31.34 2.92 2.87
C ASP A 30 -30.92 4.13 2.00
N ILE A 31 -29.62 4.31 1.74
CA ILE A 31 -29.12 5.35 0.84
C ILE A 31 -29.71 5.17 -0.57
N VAL A 32 -29.66 3.95 -1.14
CA VAL A 32 -30.26 3.66 -2.46
C VAL A 32 -31.74 4.03 -2.47
N ASN A 33 -32.50 3.67 -1.43
CA ASN A 33 -33.92 3.98 -1.35
C ASN A 33 -34.19 5.48 -1.27
N LYS A 34 -33.35 6.24 -0.56
CA LYS A 34 -33.45 7.71 -0.48
C LYS A 34 -33.09 8.41 -1.79
N LEU A 35 -32.26 7.79 -2.63
CA LEU A 35 -31.91 8.31 -3.96
C LEU A 35 -32.97 8.01 -5.03
N LYS A 36 -33.79 6.96 -4.87
CA LYS A 36 -34.82 6.54 -5.84
C LYS A 36 -35.72 7.68 -6.36
N PRO A 37 -36.25 8.60 -5.53
CA PRO A 37 -37.11 9.68 -6.01
C PRO A 37 -36.44 10.67 -6.98
N TYR A 38 -35.10 10.72 -6.98
CA TYR A 38 -34.30 11.63 -7.80
C TYR A 38 -33.73 10.95 -9.05
N ASN A 39 -33.97 9.66 -9.25
CA ASN A 39 -33.48 8.94 -10.42
C ASN A 39 -34.24 9.39 -11.67
N VAL A 40 -33.49 9.75 -12.70
CA VAL A 40 -34.04 10.02 -14.03
C VAL A 40 -34.00 8.73 -14.84
N ALA A 41 -35.14 8.36 -15.45
CA ALA A 41 -35.28 7.18 -16.30
C ALA A 41 -34.93 5.85 -15.60
N SER A 42 -34.41 4.87 -16.35
CA SER A 42 -34.11 3.49 -15.89
C SER A 42 -32.78 3.35 -15.15
N VAL A 43 -32.21 4.46 -14.65
CA VAL A 43 -30.90 4.44 -13.97
C VAL A 43 -31.08 4.06 -12.51
N SER A 44 -30.29 3.08 -12.04
CA SER A 44 -30.30 2.60 -10.66
C SER A 44 -28.96 2.89 -9.97
N PRO A 45 -28.93 3.64 -8.84
CA PRO A 45 -27.72 3.85 -8.09
C PRO A 45 -27.32 2.55 -7.36
N GLN A 46 -26.01 2.31 -7.29
CA GLN A 46 -25.41 1.25 -6.50
C GLN A 46 -24.35 1.87 -5.59
N ILE A 47 -24.53 1.74 -4.28
CA ILE A 47 -23.52 2.16 -3.32
C ILE A 47 -22.45 1.08 -3.23
N VAL A 48 -21.20 1.48 -3.43
CA VAL A 48 -20.03 0.62 -3.32
C VAL A 48 -19.08 1.19 -2.26
N ASP A 49 -18.38 0.31 -1.55
CA ASP A 49 -17.29 0.74 -0.68
C ASP A 49 -16.11 1.15 -1.57
N PRO A 50 -15.39 2.24 -1.24
CA PRO A 50 -14.23 2.65 -2.00
C PRO A 50 -13.10 1.63 -1.87
N GLU A 51 -12.31 1.49 -2.92
CA GLU A 51 -11.08 0.71 -2.84
C GLU A 51 -9.94 1.57 -2.29
N THR A 52 -9.26 1.09 -1.26
CA THR A 52 -8.14 1.82 -0.67
C THR A 52 -6.81 1.34 -1.23
N THR A 53 -5.94 2.27 -1.61
CA THR A 53 -4.51 2.02 -1.84
C THR A 53 -3.74 2.55 -0.64
N SER A 54 -3.17 1.65 0.19
CA SER A 54 -2.37 2.06 1.33
C SER A 54 -0.92 2.34 0.90
N VAL A 55 -0.35 3.45 1.35
CA VAL A 55 1.06 3.81 1.20
C VAL A 55 1.78 3.43 2.49
N LEU A 56 2.84 2.65 2.35
CA LEU A 56 3.73 2.26 3.44
C LEU A 56 4.99 3.11 3.34
N LEU A 57 5.30 3.87 4.39
CA LEU A 57 6.46 4.73 4.44
C LEU A 57 7.62 4.04 5.15
N THR A 58 8.83 4.27 4.66
CA THR A 58 10.06 4.08 5.44
C THR A 58 10.80 5.41 5.44
N SER A 59 10.77 6.12 6.55
CA SER A 59 11.42 7.43 6.72
C SER A 59 12.60 7.33 7.69
N THR A 60 13.75 7.81 7.24
CA THR A 60 14.96 7.99 8.04
C THR A 60 15.28 9.46 8.13
N VAL A 61 15.12 10.02 9.34
CA VAL A 61 15.27 11.44 9.62
C VAL A 61 16.50 11.64 10.51
N LYS A 62 17.36 12.58 10.11
CA LYS A 62 18.51 13.03 10.92
C LYS A 62 18.30 14.47 11.35
N TYR A 63 18.62 14.77 12.61
CA TYR A 63 18.48 16.11 13.19
C TYR A 63 19.74 16.55 13.93
N ASP A 64 19.96 17.87 14.02
CA ASP A 64 21.01 18.47 14.83
C ASP A 64 20.58 18.61 16.30
N SER A 65 21.12 17.75 17.15
CA SER A 65 20.84 17.74 18.59
C SER A 65 21.34 18.97 19.36
N LYS A 66 22.20 19.82 18.77
CA LYS A 66 22.65 21.08 19.38
C LYS A 66 21.67 22.23 19.11
N SER A 67 20.82 22.09 18.09
CA SER A 67 19.89 23.13 17.65
C SER A 67 18.46 22.98 18.21
N THR A 68 18.19 21.89 18.93
CA THR A 68 16.91 21.63 19.59
C THR A 68 17.12 21.00 20.97
N THR A 69 16.15 21.18 21.86
CA THR A 69 16.10 20.49 23.16
C THR A 69 15.25 19.21 23.11
N LYS A 70 14.60 18.94 21.98
CA LYS A 70 13.75 17.76 21.78
C LYS A 70 14.61 16.50 21.59
N SER A 71 14.14 15.39 22.13
CA SER A 71 14.76 14.08 21.90
C SER A 71 14.33 13.50 20.55
N SER A 72 15.04 12.45 20.10
CA SER A 72 14.64 11.67 18.93
C SER A 72 13.22 11.11 19.03
N ASP A 73 12.81 10.68 20.24
CA ASP A 73 11.48 10.12 20.48
C ASP A 73 10.39 11.19 20.41
N THR A 74 10.67 12.39 20.93
CA THR A 74 9.76 13.54 20.81
C THR A 74 9.57 13.91 19.34
N LEU A 75 10.67 14.08 18.59
CA LEU A 75 10.61 14.39 17.17
C LEU A 75 9.89 13.29 16.37
N LYS A 76 10.16 12.02 16.65
CA LYS A 76 9.44 10.90 16.04
C LYS A 76 7.93 10.96 16.29
N SER A 77 7.51 11.30 17.51
CA SER A 77 6.09 11.45 17.85
C SER A 77 5.44 12.62 17.11
N GLU A 78 6.12 13.76 17.03
CA GLU A 78 5.64 14.95 16.30
C GLU A 78 5.55 14.69 14.78
N ILE A 79 6.54 14.02 14.20
CA ILE A 79 6.52 13.58 12.79
C ILE A 79 5.36 12.62 12.56
N THR A 80 5.20 11.60 13.41
CA THR A 80 4.09 10.64 13.29
C THR A 80 2.73 11.34 13.36
N THR A 81 2.58 12.32 14.26
CA THR A 81 1.36 13.13 14.39
C THR A 81 1.11 13.97 13.13
N THR A 82 2.14 14.61 12.59
CA THR A 82 2.06 15.42 11.37
C THR A 82 1.65 14.59 10.16
N VAL A 83 2.26 13.42 9.98
CA VAL A 83 1.89 12.44 8.94
C VAL A 83 0.45 11.94 9.13
N THR A 84 0.03 11.70 10.37
CA THR A 84 -1.36 11.31 10.71
C THR A 84 -2.35 12.39 10.31
N ASN A 85 -2.06 13.64 10.64
CA ASN A 85 -2.90 14.77 10.28
C ASN A 85 -2.97 14.95 8.77
N TYR A 86 -1.85 14.81 8.05
CA TYR A 86 -1.85 14.87 6.58
C TYR A 86 -2.70 13.76 5.97
N ASN A 87 -2.56 12.53 6.46
CA ASN A 87 -3.34 11.39 6.00
C ASN A 87 -4.85 11.63 6.15
N THR A 88 -5.30 11.96 7.37
CA THR A 88 -6.72 12.16 7.69
C THR A 88 -7.31 13.39 7.00
N ASN A 89 -6.58 14.51 7.00
CA ASN A 89 -7.12 15.78 6.52
C ASN A 89 -6.96 15.96 4.99
N THR A 90 -6.06 15.21 4.34
CA THR A 90 -5.76 15.38 2.92
C THR A 90 -6.02 14.14 2.09
N LEU A 91 -5.41 12.99 2.44
CA LEU A 91 -5.37 11.82 1.56
C LEU A 91 -6.64 10.96 1.61
N GLN A 92 -7.22 10.82 2.78
CA GLN A 92 -8.35 9.95 3.06
C GLN A 92 -9.70 10.42 2.45
N LYS A 93 -9.64 11.09 1.30
CA LYS A 93 -10.70 11.70 0.49
C LYS A 93 -10.59 11.20 -0.95
N PHE A 94 -11.70 11.21 -1.68
CA PHE A 94 -11.69 10.94 -3.12
C PHE A 94 -10.86 11.99 -3.87
N ASP A 95 -10.28 11.61 -5.00
CA ASP A 95 -9.43 12.44 -5.87
C ASP A 95 -8.14 12.97 -5.22
N ALA A 96 -7.87 12.62 -3.97
CA ALA A 96 -6.68 13.05 -3.27
C ALA A 96 -5.45 12.25 -3.72
N VAL A 97 -4.46 12.97 -4.24
CA VAL A 97 -3.18 12.40 -4.68
C VAL A 97 -2.18 12.45 -3.53
N TYR A 98 -1.55 11.31 -3.23
CA TYR A 98 -0.36 11.29 -2.40
C TYR A 98 0.81 11.86 -3.20
N ARG A 99 1.33 12.99 -2.75
CA ARG A 99 2.51 13.63 -3.35
C ARG A 99 3.69 13.49 -2.41
N HIS A 100 4.71 12.79 -2.87
CA HIS A 100 5.88 12.46 -2.06
C HIS A 100 6.59 13.72 -1.54
N SER A 101 6.80 14.70 -2.42
CA SER A 101 7.43 15.98 -2.07
C SER A 101 6.66 16.78 -1.02
N LYS A 102 5.32 16.64 -1.00
CA LYS A 102 4.51 17.28 0.04
C LYS A 102 4.66 16.57 1.37
N LEU A 103 4.70 15.24 1.39
CA LEU A 103 4.97 14.47 2.61
C LEU A 103 6.36 14.82 3.17
N THR A 104 7.40 14.80 2.34
CA THR A 104 8.76 15.07 2.83
C THR A 104 8.89 16.50 3.36
N GLY A 105 8.30 17.47 2.66
CA GLY A 105 8.28 18.86 3.12
C GLY A 105 7.61 19.05 4.47
N ILE A 106 6.44 18.44 4.71
CA ILE A 106 5.78 18.56 6.03
C ILE A 106 6.54 17.82 7.14
N ILE A 107 7.36 16.82 6.82
CA ILE A 107 8.23 16.16 7.81
C ILE A 107 9.41 17.09 8.14
N ASP A 108 10.02 17.72 7.14
CA ASP A 108 11.12 18.67 7.34
C ASP A 108 10.67 19.90 8.15
N ASP A 109 9.43 20.36 7.95
CA ASP A 109 8.83 21.49 8.67
C ASP A 109 8.49 21.20 10.15
N VAL A 110 8.61 19.95 10.62
CA VAL A 110 8.28 19.59 12.02
C VAL A 110 9.19 20.32 13.02
N ASP A 111 10.48 20.43 12.70
CA ASP A 111 11.44 21.10 13.57
C ASP A 111 12.63 21.62 12.75
N THR A 112 13.07 22.84 13.03
CA THR A 112 14.19 23.47 12.33
C THR A 112 15.53 22.74 12.49
N SER A 113 15.63 21.83 13.47
CA SER A 113 16.81 20.96 13.64
C SER A 113 16.90 19.83 12.64
N ILE A 114 15.84 19.51 11.90
CA ILE A 114 15.86 18.43 10.90
C ILE A 114 16.79 18.81 9.76
N LEU A 115 17.82 17.99 9.54
CA LEU A 115 18.84 18.20 8.51
C LEU A 115 18.57 17.40 7.25
N SER A 116 17.99 16.21 7.41
CA SER A 116 17.72 15.31 6.29
C SER A 116 16.56 14.39 6.60
N ASN A 117 15.79 14.08 5.55
CA ASN A 117 14.70 13.13 5.57
C ASN A 117 14.75 12.29 4.30
N ILE A 118 15.19 11.04 4.45
CA ILE A 118 15.13 10.05 3.36
C ILE A 118 13.90 9.20 3.57
N THR A 119 12.88 9.40 2.74
CA THR A 119 11.64 8.62 2.77
C THR A 119 11.51 7.81 1.49
N THR A 120 11.23 6.51 1.62
CA THR A 120 10.84 5.63 0.52
C THR A 120 9.43 5.11 0.74
N ILE A 121 8.78 4.65 -0.33
CA ILE A 121 7.41 4.14 -0.27
C ILE A 121 7.25 2.76 -0.91
N LYS A 122 6.28 2.02 -0.38
CA LYS A 122 5.60 0.92 -1.09
C LYS A 122 4.11 1.17 -1.08
N ILE A 123 3.39 0.54 -2.01
CA ILE A 123 1.92 0.58 -2.02
C ILE A 123 1.33 -0.80 -1.79
N ARG A 124 0.19 -0.85 -1.12
CA ARG A 124 -0.47 -2.09 -0.70
C ARG A 124 -1.96 -2.07 -1.02
N LYS A 125 -2.44 -3.20 -1.53
CA LYS A 125 -3.86 -3.50 -1.77
C LYS A 125 -4.23 -4.76 -1.01
N ASN A 126 -5.46 -4.83 -0.54
CA ASN A 126 -6.00 -6.02 0.11
C ASN A 126 -6.98 -6.68 -0.86
N PHE A 127 -7.02 -8.02 -0.86
CA PHE A 127 -8.12 -8.75 -1.49
C PHE A 127 -8.63 -9.85 -0.58
N THR A 128 -9.92 -10.17 -0.71
CA THR A 128 -10.58 -11.21 0.07
C THR A 128 -10.75 -12.44 -0.81
N PRO A 129 -10.01 -13.54 -0.56
CA PRO A 129 -10.20 -14.76 -1.32
C PRO A 129 -11.52 -15.46 -0.93
N THR A 130 -12.16 -16.10 -1.91
CA THR A 130 -13.18 -17.13 -1.63
C THR A 130 -12.49 -18.40 -1.17
N LEU A 131 -12.78 -18.81 0.06
CA LEU A 131 -12.16 -20.00 0.64
C LEU A 131 -12.67 -21.29 0.00
N ALA A 132 -11.79 -22.28 -0.10
CA ALA A 132 -12.03 -23.62 -0.64
C ALA A 132 -12.62 -23.64 -2.06
N SER A 133 -12.40 -22.59 -2.85
CA SER A 133 -12.84 -22.49 -4.25
C SER A 133 -11.72 -21.96 -5.15
N SER A 134 -11.49 -22.65 -6.27
CA SER A 134 -10.52 -22.20 -7.28
C SER A 134 -11.11 -21.05 -8.07
N THR A 135 -10.50 -19.88 -7.94
CA THR A 135 -11.05 -18.62 -8.45
C THR A 135 -9.96 -17.75 -9.06
N LYS A 136 -10.36 -16.91 -10.02
CA LYS A 136 -9.53 -15.85 -10.58
C LYS A 136 -9.68 -14.61 -9.69
N TYR A 137 -8.57 -13.94 -9.42
CA TYR A 137 -8.57 -12.65 -8.72
C TYR A 137 -7.84 -11.61 -9.55
N ASP A 138 -8.45 -10.44 -9.70
CA ASP A 138 -7.80 -9.29 -10.32
C ASP A 138 -7.65 -8.19 -9.25
N ILE A 139 -6.44 -7.69 -9.08
CA ILE A 139 -6.07 -6.65 -8.11
C ILE A 139 -5.46 -5.49 -8.89
N TYR A 140 -6.01 -4.29 -8.68
CA TYR A 140 -5.64 -3.12 -9.47
C TYR A 140 -5.03 -2.03 -8.60
N PHE A 141 -3.71 -1.85 -8.71
CA PHE A 141 -3.01 -0.73 -8.08
C PHE A 141 -3.23 0.58 -8.85
N ARG A 142 -3.54 0.52 -10.14
CA ARG A 142 -3.82 1.69 -11.02
C ARG A 142 -2.68 2.71 -11.06
N ASN A 143 -1.48 2.27 -10.71
CA ASN A 143 -0.24 3.02 -10.74
C ASN A 143 0.80 2.10 -11.37
N SER A 144 1.65 2.66 -12.24
CA SER A 144 2.78 1.90 -12.80
C SER A 144 3.69 1.42 -11.68
N LEU A 145 4.21 0.21 -11.81
CA LEU A 145 5.05 -0.48 -10.85
C LEU A 145 6.50 -0.48 -11.32
N PHE A 146 7.44 -0.44 -10.37
CA PHE A 146 8.86 -0.32 -10.68
C PHE A 146 9.39 -1.61 -11.32
N ASN A 147 9.76 -1.54 -12.61
CA ASN A 147 10.43 -2.64 -13.30
C ASN A 147 11.37 -2.08 -14.39
N PRO A 148 12.57 -1.61 -14.02
CA PRO A 148 13.47 -0.89 -14.94
C PRO A 148 14.05 -1.76 -16.06
N HIS A 149 14.03 -3.09 -15.90
CA HIS A 149 14.48 -4.04 -16.91
C HIS A 149 13.84 -5.41 -16.66
N SER A 150 13.73 -6.25 -17.70
CA SER A 150 13.24 -7.62 -17.56
C SER A 150 14.02 -8.39 -16.48
N GLY A 151 13.31 -9.12 -15.62
CA GLY A 151 13.88 -9.93 -14.56
C GLY A 151 14.37 -9.13 -13.36
N HIS A 152 13.95 -7.86 -13.23
CA HIS A 152 14.34 -7.02 -12.11
C HIS A 152 14.07 -7.70 -10.77
N ASN A 153 15.10 -7.74 -9.93
CA ASN A 153 15.08 -8.31 -8.59
C ASN A 153 14.57 -9.77 -8.48
N LYS A 154 14.55 -10.56 -9.56
CA LYS A 154 14.00 -11.93 -9.60
C LYS A 154 14.50 -12.83 -8.46
N SER A 155 15.79 -12.78 -8.17
CA SER A 155 16.44 -13.60 -7.14
C SER A 155 15.96 -13.26 -5.72
N ALA A 156 15.60 -12.00 -5.47
CA ALA A 156 15.06 -11.55 -4.18
C ALA A 156 13.53 -11.43 -4.17
N GLY A 157 12.84 -11.92 -5.22
CA GLY A 157 11.37 -12.00 -5.27
C GLY A 157 10.69 -10.87 -6.02
N GLY A 158 11.41 -10.20 -6.91
CA GLY A 158 10.85 -9.08 -7.67
C GLY A 158 10.50 -7.91 -6.75
N ILE A 159 9.41 -7.22 -7.08
CA ILE A 159 8.88 -6.08 -6.34
C ILE A 159 7.58 -6.37 -5.60
N LEU A 160 6.95 -7.52 -5.87
CA LEU A 160 5.71 -7.98 -5.27
C LEU A 160 6.00 -8.87 -4.05
N SER A 161 5.24 -8.67 -2.98
CA SER A 161 5.17 -9.59 -1.85
C SER A 161 3.75 -9.65 -1.29
N SER A 162 3.28 -10.83 -0.90
CA SER A 162 2.02 -10.99 -0.16
C SER A 162 2.21 -11.39 1.30
N THR A 163 1.14 -11.24 2.09
CA THR A 163 1.01 -11.97 3.37
C THR A 163 0.75 -13.46 3.14
N GLY A 164 0.92 -14.25 4.21
CA GLY A 164 0.79 -15.70 4.18
C GLY A 164 -0.65 -16.19 4.04
N PHE A 165 -0.81 -17.34 3.40
CA PHE A 165 -2.05 -18.09 3.31
C PHE A 165 -1.75 -19.58 3.07
N LYS A 166 -2.74 -20.44 3.25
CA LYS A 166 -2.66 -21.86 2.86
C LYS A 166 -3.53 -22.10 1.63
N VAL A 167 -3.15 -23.09 0.82
CA VAL A 167 -3.93 -23.55 -0.33
C VAL A 167 -4.52 -24.92 -0.06
N THR A 168 -5.67 -25.22 -0.66
CA THR A 168 -6.27 -26.55 -0.52
C THR A 168 -5.32 -27.64 -0.99
N GLY A 169 -5.12 -28.67 -0.16
CA GLY A 169 -4.20 -29.77 -0.44
C GLY A 169 -2.75 -29.53 0.01
N SER A 170 -2.45 -28.43 0.72
CA SER A 170 -1.14 -28.19 1.33
C SER A 170 -1.26 -27.57 2.71
N ASP A 171 -0.52 -28.11 3.68
CA ASP A 171 -0.43 -27.54 5.03
C ASP A 171 0.63 -26.44 5.16
N LEU A 172 1.44 -26.24 4.12
CA LEU A 172 2.49 -25.22 4.08
C LEU A 172 1.89 -23.83 3.95
N GLU A 173 2.38 -22.90 4.75
CA GLU A 173 2.13 -21.49 4.54
C GLU A 173 2.84 -21.03 3.27
N GLN A 174 2.07 -20.40 2.37
CA GLN A 174 2.50 -19.93 1.08
C GLN A 174 2.32 -18.42 0.96
N PHE A 175 3.06 -17.84 0.02
CA PHE A 175 3.16 -16.42 -0.26
C PHE A 175 3.21 -16.22 -1.77
N LEU A 176 2.98 -14.99 -2.21
CA LEU A 176 3.13 -14.56 -3.59
C LEU A 176 4.28 -13.57 -3.72
N ASP A 177 5.06 -13.74 -4.79
CA ASP A 177 6.03 -12.77 -5.28
C ASP A 177 6.00 -12.69 -6.81
N ASP A 178 6.87 -11.90 -7.43
CA ASP A 178 7.00 -11.86 -8.89
C ASP A 178 8.44 -12.13 -9.36
N ASP A 179 8.58 -12.43 -10.65
CA ASP A 179 9.86 -12.80 -11.26
C ASP A 179 10.53 -11.67 -12.07
N GLY A 180 9.99 -10.45 -12.03
CA GLY A 180 10.46 -9.32 -12.85
C GLY A 180 10.16 -9.43 -14.35
N ASN A 181 9.53 -10.52 -14.81
CA ASN A 181 9.18 -10.77 -16.22
C ASN A 181 7.67 -10.90 -16.45
N GLY A 182 6.86 -10.43 -15.49
CA GLY A 182 5.41 -10.40 -15.62
C GLY A 182 4.71 -11.64 -15.05
N ASN A 183 5.43 -12.56 -14.40
CA ASN A 183 4.82 -13.71 -13.73
C ASN A 183 4.71 -13.48 -12.22
N VAL A 184 3.54 -13.78 -11.67
CA VAL A 184 3.36 -13.95 -10.23
C VAL A 184 3.60 -15.40 -9.89
N ARG A 185 4.39 -15.65 -8.85
CA ARG A 185 4.77 -16.98 -8.38
C ARG A 185 4.23 -17.21 -6.98
N ARG A 186 3.92 -18.47 -6.68
CA ARG A 186 3.51 -18.94 -5.36
C ARG A 186 4.62 -19.77 -4.75
N TYR A 187 5.06 -19.41 -3.56
CA TYR A 187 6.18 -20.06 -2.89
C TYR A 187 5.90 -20.28 -1.40
N TYR A 188 6.67 -21.16 -0.78
CA TYR A 188 6.76 -21.29 0.67
C TYR A 188 8.23 -21.23 1.09
N LEU A 189 8.49 -21.05 2.38
CA LEU A 189 9.85 -21.05 2.91
C LEU A 189 10.22 -22.44 3.42
N SER A 190 11.28 -23.02 2.87
CA SER A 190 11.92 -24.23 3.37
C SER A 190 13.28 -23.87 3.96
N SER A 191 13.41 -23.92 5.28
CA SER A 191 14.64 -23.50 5.99
C SER A 191 15.10 -22.08 5.61
N GLY A 192 14.15 -21.16 5.43
CA GLY A 192 14.40 -19.76 5.04
C GLY A 192 14.64 -19.53 3.54
N ILE A 193 14.68 -20.60 2.73
CA ILE A 193 14.85 -20.51 1.28
C ILE A 193 13.48 -20.55 0.61
N ARG A 194 13.25 -19.69 -0.40
CA ARG A 194 12.02 -19.74 -1.20
C ARG A 194 12.01 -20.99 -2.07
N THR A 195 10.97 -21.81 -1.89
CA THR A 195 10.67 -22.95 -2.74
C THR A 195 9.35 -22.70 -3.46
N TYR A 196 9.38 -22.65 -4.79
CA TYR A 196 8.22 -22.31 -5.59
C TYR A 196 7.31 -23.54 -5.77
N SER A 197 6.06 -23.39 -5.36
CA SER A 197 5.00 -24.38 -5.63
C SER A 197 4.35 -24.16 -6.99
N ASN A 198 4.40 -22.93 -7.50
CA ASN A 198 3.87 -22.57 -8.82
C ASN A 198 4.60 -21.33 -9.33
N GLU A 199 5.32 -21.43 -10.45
CA GLU A 199 6.03 -20.29 -11.05
C GLU A 199 5.13 -19.45 -11.98
N THR A 200 3.92 -19.91 -12.27
CA THR A 200 2.95 -19.22 -13.13
C THR A 200 1.60 -19.14 -12.44
N GLN A 201 1.60 -18.72 -11.16
CA GLN A 201 0.38 -18.55 -10.38
C GLN A 201 -0.51 -17.42 -10.95
N GLY A 202 0.09 -16.47 -11.64
CA GLY A 202 -0.59 -15.31 -12.16
C GLY A 202 0.31 -14.45 -13.02
N THR A 203 -0.18 -13.26 -13.36
CA THR A 203 0.54 -12.25 -14.12
C THR A 203 0.55 -10.92 -13.38
N ILE A 204 1.58 -10.12 -13.63
CA ILE A 204 1.72 -8.74 -13.15
C ILE A 204 2.05 -7.85 -14.34
N ASP A 205 1.20 -6.85 -14.58
CA ASP A 205 1.45 -5.80 -15.57
C ASP A 205 2.04 -4.58 -14.87
N TYR A 206 3.33 -4.35 -15.10
CA TYR A 206 4.07 -3.24 -14.47
C TYR A 206 3.65 -1.86 -15.01
N ASN A 207 3.03 -1.76 -16.19
CA ASN A 207 2.59 -0.47 -16.72
C ASN A 207 1.27 -0.04 -16.09
N THR A 208 0.30 -0.95 -15.98
CA THR A 208 -1.03 -0.65 -15.44
C THR A 208 -1.13 -0.86 -13.93
N GLY A 209 -0.22 -1.64 -13.35
CA GLY A 209 -0.29 -2.09 -11.97
C GLY A 209 -1.41 -3.10 -11.73
N GLN A 210 -1.80 -3.86 -12.76
CA GLN A 210 -2.74 -4.97 -12.62
C GLN A 210 -2.01 -6.24 -12.21
N ILE A 211 -2.54 -6.94 -11.23
CA ILE A 211 -2.16 -8.30 -10.86
C ILE A 211 -3.34 -9.22 -11.10
N THR A 212 -3.12 -10.30 -11.83
CA THR A 212 -4.12 -11.36 -12.04
C THR A 212 -3.59 -12.66 -11.44
N LEU A 213 -4.34 -13.25 -10.51
CA LEU A 213 -4.07 -14.58 -9.95
C LEU A 213 -5.00 -15.59 -10.62
N ASN A 214 -4.44 -16.65 -11.21
CA ASN A 214 -5.17 -17.67 -11.93
C ASN A 214 -5.46 -18.89 -11.05
N SER A 215 -6.72 -19.32 -11.00
CA SER A 215 -7.13 -20.59 -10.37
C SER A 215 -6.58 -20.82 -8.96
N LEU A 216 -6.58 -19.78 -8.12
CA LEU A 216 -6.07 -19.87 -6.75
C LEU A 216 -7.15 -20.43 -5.82
N ASN A 217 -6.86 -21.56 -5.16
CA ASN A 217 -7.76 -22.18 -4.18
C ASN A 217 -7.20 -21.99 -2.77
N VAL A 218 -7.60 -20.91 -2.11
CA VAL A 218 -7.16 -20.57 -0.75
C VAL A 218 -7.95 -21.40 0.27
N ALA A 219 -7.26 -22.12 1.14
CA ALA A 219 -7.88 -22.88 2.23
C ALA A 219 -8.10 -22.01 3.48
N SER A 220 -7.11 -21.20 3.84
CA SER A 220 -7.16 -20.30 4.99
C SER A 220 -6.18 -19.14 4.81
N ILE A 221 -6.47 -17.99 5.42
CA ILE A 221 -5.54 -16.86 5.49
C ILE A 221 -4.71 -16.97 6.77
N SER A 222 -3.41 -16.70 6.69
CA SER A 222 -2.56 -16.67 7.87
C SER A 222 -2.80 -15.42 8.73
N ASN A 223 -2.40 -15.48 9.99
CA ASN A 223 -2.45 -14.31 10.85
C ASN A 223 -1.56 -13.20 10.28
N ILE A 224 -2.07 -11.98 10.27
CA ILE A 224 -1.32 -10.80 9.89
C ILE A 224 -1.04 -10.01 11.15
N ARG A 225 0.24 -9.76 11.44
CA ARG A 225 0.68 -8.99 12.63
C ARG A 225 0.09 -9.55 13.94
N GLY A 226 0.05 -10.88 14.06
CA GLY A 226 -0.43 -11.57 15.26
C GLY A 226 -1.96 -11.66 15.42
N ALA A 227 -2.73 -11.11 14.48
CA ALA A 227 -4.19 -11.15 14.51
C ALA A 227 -4.76 -11.98 13.34
N THR A 228 -5.91 -12.61 13.58
CA THR A 228 -6.68 -13.30 12.53
C THR A 228 -7.05 -12.31 11.43
N SER A 229 -6.89 -12.73 10.17
CA SER A 229 -7.22 -11.93 8.98
C SER A 229 -8.24 -12.63 8.09
N THR A 230 -9.03 -11.84 7.37
CA THR A 230 -9.91 -12.30 6.28
C THR A 230 -9.38 -11.91 4.89
N VAL A 231 -8.28 -11.15 4.83
CA VAL A 231 -7.71 -10.60 3.61
C VAL A 231 -6.28 -11.03 3.43
N ILE A 232 -5.85 -11.11 2.17
CA ILE A 232 -4.44 -11.20 1.80
C ILE A 232 -3.98 -9.79 1.39
N GLU A 233 -2.88 -9.33 1.96
CA GLU A 233 -2.26 -8.05 1.60
C GLU A 233 -1.24 -8.27 0.48
N MET A 234 -1.35 -7.51 -0.60
CA MET A 234 -0.42 -7.48 -1.74
C MET A 234 0.35 -6.17 -1.69
N THR A 235 1.67 -6.22 -1.56
CA THR A 235 2.55 -5.05 -1.48
C THR A 235 3.47 -5.01 -2.68
N VAL A 236 3.57 -3.85 -3.34
CA VAL A 236 4.43 -3.62 -4.51
C VAL A 236 5.23 -2.33 -4.37
N THR A 237 6.30 -2.22 -5.14
CA THR A 237 7.08 -0.98 -5.27
C THR A 237 6.55 -0.18 -6.46
N PRO A 238 6.00 1.04 -6.27
CA PRO A 238 5.52 1.85 -7.37
C PRO A 238 6.69 2.43 -8.19
N ASN A 239 6.48 2.69 -9.48
CA ASN A 239 7.47 3.33 -10.34
C ASN A 239 7.67 4.82 -10.03
N SER A 240 6.63 5.46 -9.48
CA SER A 240 6.65 6.85 -9.02
C SER A 240 6.43 6.87 -7.52
N ASN A 241 7.07 7.83 -6.82
CA ASN A 241 6.78 8.08 -5.42
C ASN A 241 5.44 8.81 -5.23
N ASP A 242 4.89 9.42 -6.28
CA ASP A 242 3.53 9.98 -6.25
C ASP A 242 2.52 8.86 -6.56
N VAL A 243 1.48 8.76 -5.73
CA VAL A 243 0.44 7.72 -5.86
C VAL A 243 -0.90 8.39 -6.11
N VAL A 244 -1.50 8.04 -7.25
CA VAL A 244 -2.72 8.68 -7.76
C VAL A 244 -3.88 7.67 -7.66
N PRO A 245 -5.02 8.02 -7.05
CA PRO A 245 -6.23 7.21 -7.14
C PRO A 245 -6.92 7.43 -8.49
N VAL A 246 -7.63 6.40 -8.94
CA VAL A 246 -8.67 6.55 -9.98
C VAL A 246 -10.06 6.63 -9.33
N ARG A 247 -11.11 6.71 -10.14
CA ARG A 247 -12.49 6.77 -9.65
C ARG A 247 -12.80 5.64 -8.66
N ASP A 248 -13.57 5.97 -7.62
CA ASP A 248 -13.96 5.07 -6.53
C ASP A 248 -12.79 4.53 -5.68
N GLN A 249 -11.57 5.06 -5.86
CA GLN A 249 -10.42 4.75 -5.03
C GLN A 249 -10.04 5.91 -4.09
N ILE A 250 -9.44 5.55 -2.97
CA ILE A 250 -8.85 6.49 -2.01
C ILE A 250 -7.42 6.04 -1.74
N VAL A 251 -6.51 7.00 -1.60
CA VAL A 251 -5.15 6.74 -1.10
C VAL A 251 -5.10 7.06 0.38
N GLU A 252 -4.39 6.25 1.15
CA GLU A 252 -4.09 6.57 2.55
C GLU A 252 -2.68 6.14 2.90
N ILE A 253 -2.13 6.69 3.98
CA ILE A 253 -0.90 6.19 4.59
C ILE A 253 -1.27 5.20 5.67
N ASP A 254 -0.71 3.99 5.62
CA ASP A 254 -0.78 3.04 6.72
C ASP A 254 0.34 3.34 7.72
N ILE A 255 0.04 4.25 8.64
CA ILE A 255 1.00 4.79 9.60
C ILE A 255 1.43 3.74 10.61
N ALA A 256 0.51 2.85 11.01
CA ALA A 256 0.78 1.79 11.97
C ALA A 256 1.81 0.77 11.45
N ASN A 257 1.85 0.57 10.13
CA ASN A 257 2.80 -0.32 9.46
C ASN A 257 3.92 0.41 8.71
N SER A 258 3.98 1.74 8.85
CA SER A 258 5.08 2.55 8.36
C SER A 258 6.19 2.62 9.40
N THR A 259 7.43 2.77 8.94
CA THR A 259 8.60 2.94 9.81
C THR A 259 9.08 4.38 9.77
N ILE A 260 9.17 5.02 10.93
CA ILE A 260 9.77 6.34 11.11
C ILE A 260 10.94 6.19 12.09
N ASN A 261 12.14 6.41 11.59
CA ASN A 261 13.38 6.36 12.33
C ASN A 261 13.93 7.77 12.44
N VAL A 262 14.18 8.24 13.67
CA VAL A 262 14.74 9.56 13.94
C VAL A 262 16.01 9.38 14.76
N THR A 263 17.12 9.93 14.28
CA THR A 263 18.42 9.80 14.92
C THR A 263 19.15 11.13 14.92
N ALA A 264 19.87 11.46 16.00
CA ALA A 264 20.74 12.63 16.00
C ALA A 264 21.83 12.43 14.94
N ASP A 265 22.14 13.49 14.19
CA ASP A 265 23.29 13.44 13.29
C ASP A 265 24.58 13.46 14.13
N SER A 266 25.42 12.45 13.94
CA SER A 266 26.73 12.36 14.60
C SER A 266 27.78 13.27 13.97
N PHE A 267 27.47 13.89 12.82
CA PHE A 267 28.39 14.70 12.01
C PHE A 267 27.95 16.18 11.93
N VAL A 268 27.57 16.76 13.08
CA VAL A 268 27.23 18.19 13.14
C VAL A 268 28.51 19.03 13.27
N GLY A 269 28.98 19.52 12.12
CA GLY A 269 30.07 20.49 11.98
C GLY A 269 31.33 19.87 11.40
N GLY A 270 31.83 20.44 10.31
CA GLY A 270 32.99 19.97 9.55
C GLY A 270 34.22 19.66 10.41
N SER A 271 34.30 18.42 10.88
CA SER A 271 35.55 17.84 11.39
C SER A 271 36.58 17.88 10.26
N ALA A 272 37.86 17.93 10.63
CA ALA A 272 38.99 17.87 9.70
C ALA A 272 38.97 16.63 8.78
N ASP A 273 38.12 15.65 9.08
CA ASP A 273 38.00 14.36 8.39
C ASP A 273 36.98 14.33 7.23
N ALA A 274 36.40 15.45 6.80
CA ALA A 274 35.63 15.57 5.54
C ALA A 274 34.64 14.40 5.23
N GLY A 275 33.84 13.97 6.19
CA GLY A 275 32.81 12.93 6.00
C GLY A 275 33.33 11.48 6.08
N VAL A 276 34.59 11.25 6.44
CA VAL A 276 35.12 9.89 6.68
C VAL A 276 34.31 9.22 7.79
N GLY A 277 33.72 8.06 7.47
CA GLY A 277 32.86 7.30 8.39
C GLY A 277 31.39 7.73 8.40
N TYR A 278 30.98 8.72 7.60
CA TYR A 278 29.57 9.10 7.48
C TYR A 278 28.80 8.06 6.66
N THR A 279 27.69 7.58 7.21
CA THR A 279 26.80 6.63 6.54
C THR A 279 25.59 7.34 5.95
N THR A 280 25.38 7.14 4.66
CA THR A 280 24.21 7.61 3.91
C THR A 280 23.18 6.51 3.76
N THR A 281 21.90 6.86 3.73
CA THR A 281 20.80 5.93 3.51
C THR A 281 20.38 5.97 2.04
N SER A 282 20.14 4.80 1.45
CA SER A 282 19.61 4.70 0.09
C SER A 282 18.21 5.32 -0.01
N SER A 283 17.94 6.00 -1.13
CA SER A 283 16.60 6.48 -1.50
C SER A 283 15.80 5.46 -2.33
N TYR A 284 16.36 4.27 -2.56
CA TYR A 284 15.79 3.15 -3.30
C TYR A 284 15.84 1.88 -2.48
#